data_AF-A0AAN4F2W3-F1
#
_entry.id   AF-A0AAN4F2W3-F1
#
_cell.length_a   1.000
_cell.length_b   1.000
_cell.length_c   1.000
_cell.angle_alpha   90.00
_cell.angle_beta   90.00
_cell.angle_gamma   90.00
#
_symmetry.space_group_name_H-M   'P 1'
#
loop_
_entity.id
_entity.type
_entity.pdbx_description
1 polymer ?
#
loop_
_entity_poly.entity_id
_entity_poly.type
_entity_poly.pdbx_seq_one_letter_code
_entity_poly.pdbx_strand_id
1 'polypeptide(L)'
;MKMKKSLVALCLSAGLFASAPGISLADVNIVPQNTTAAPAIPTAALQQLTWTPVDQSKTQSTQLATAGQRLDVAGITGPVAAYSVPANIGELTLTLTSEVNKQTSVFAPNVLILDQNMTPSAFFPSSYFTYQEPGVMSADRLEGVMRLTPALGQQKLYVLVFTTDKDLQQTTTLLDPAKAYAKGVGNAIPDIPDPIARHTTDGLLKLKVKTSSSSSVLVGPLFGSSGPGPVTVGNTAAPAVAYAAPAAAVATPAPQPVKKSEPMLNDTESYFNQGIKDAVAKGDVDKALKLLDEAERLGSKSARSTFISSVKGKG
;
A
#
# COMPACT_ATOMS: atom_id res chain seq x y z
N MET A 1 25.40 40.94 79.07
CA MET A 1 24.39 39.89 78.74
C MET A 1 24.86 39.12 77.50
N LYS A 2 24.23 37.98 77.15
CA LYS A 2 24.79 36.93 76.26
C LYS A 2 25.02 37.36 74.79
N MET A 3 26.09 36.85 74.20
CA MET A 3 26.36 36.84 72.75
C MET A 3 25.46 35.85 71.98
N LYS A 4 25.27 36.08 70.67
CA LYS A 4 25.24 35.09 69.55
C LYS A 4 25.17 35.86 68.21
N LYS A 5 26.18 35.76 67.33
CA LYS A 5 26.28 34.88 66.11
C LYS A 5 25.30 35.29 64.98
N SER A 6 25.69 35.40 63.69
CA SER A 6 26.94 35.02 62.99
C SER A 6 27.20 35.88 61.74
N LEU A 7 28.44 35.83 61.22
CA LEU A 7 28.80 36.32 59.88
C LEU A 7 27.91 35.72 58.77
N VAL A 8 27.62 36.52 57.75
CA VAL A 8 27.37 36.02 56.39
C VAL A 8 28.62 36.27 55.55
N ALA A 9 29.34 35.21 55.23
CA ALA A 9 30.43 35.26 54.26
C ALA A 9 29.85 35.11 52.84
N LEU A 10 29.95 36.14 52.01
CA LEU A 10 29.56 36.07 50.60
C LEU A 10 30.76 35.57 49.78
N CYS A 11 30.78 34.27 49.47
CA CYS A 11 31.86 33.67 48.68
C CYS A 11 31.89 34.22 47.25
N LEU A 12 33.01 34.85 46.88
CA LEU A 12 33.24 35.43 45.56
C LEU A 12 33.79 34.36 44.60
N SER A 13 32.95 33.42 44.16
CA SER A 13 33.39 32.30 43.32
C SER A 13 32.28 31.64 42.47
N ALA A 14 31.92 32.25 41.34
CA ALA A 14 31.19 31.59 40.23
C ALA A 14 31.29 32.43 38.95
N GLY A 15 32.40 32.28 38.20
CA GLY A 15 32.69 33.06 36.99
C GLY A 15 33.22 32.21 35.83
N LEU A 16 32.79 30.95 35.74
CA LEU A 16 33.20 30.03 34.68
C LEU A 16 31.98 29.21 34.20
N PHE A 17 31.02 29.89 33.57
CA PHE A 17 29.95 29.19 32.85
C PHE A 17 30.45 28.76 31.48
N ALA A 18 30.21 27.48 31.17
CA ALA A 18 30.74 26.83 29.99
C ALA A 18 30.27 27.50 28.70
N SER A 19 31.21 27.69 27.77
CA SER A 19 30.91 27.77 26.34
C SER A 19 30.34 26.43 25.87
N ALA A 20 29.02 26.24 26.02
CA ALA A 20 28.33 25.18 25.32
C ALA A 20 28.48 25.44 23.81
N PRO A 21 28.98 24.46 23.01
CA PRO A 21 28.99 24.62 21.57
C PRO A 21 27.54 24.78 21.11
N GLY A 22 27.27 25.87 20.38
CA GLY A 22 25.95 26.07 19.77
C GLY A 22 25.65 24.88 18.88
N ILE A 23 24.63 24.10 19.25
CA ILE A 23 24.16 22.98 18.44
C ILE A 23 23.45 23.62 17.24
N SER A 24 24.23 23.96 16.21
CA SER A 24 23.68 24.27 14.92
C SER A 24 22.91 23.04 14.46
N LEU A 25 21.59 23.13 14.49
CA LEU A 25 20.72 22.17 13.82
C LEU A 25 20.95 22.35 12.32
N ALA A 26 22.03 21.73 11.83
CA ALA A 26 22.24 21.55 10.42
C ALA A 26 21.00 20.89 9.85
N ASP A 27 20.57 21.36 8.67
CA ASP A 27 19.44 20.81 7.94
C ASP A 27 19.60 19.29 7.87
N VAL A 28 18.76 18.56 8.61
CA VAL A 28 18.95 17.14 8.82
C VAL A 28 18.65 16.48 7.50
N ASN A 29 19.69 16.03 6.80
CA ASN A 29 19.56 15.31 5.55
C ASN A 29 18.68 14.06 5.78
N ILE A 30 17.38 14.19 5.50
CA ILE A 30 16.39 13.13 5.74
C ILE A 30 16.65 12.04 4.71
N VAL A 31 17.43 11.04 5.09
CA VAL A 31 17.60 9.78 4.35
C VAL A 31 16.53 8.82 4.85
N PRO A 32 15.40 8.60 4.15
CA PRO A 32 14.27 7.88 4.73
C PRO A 32 14.58 6.40 4.99
N GLN A 33 15.59 5.83 4.34
CA GLN A 33 16.07 4.47 4.63
C GLN A 33 16.78 4.35 5.99
N ASN A 34 17.14 5.47 6.64
CA ASN A 34 17.65 5.46 8.01
C ASN A 34 16.47 5.33 9.00
N THR A 35 16.15 4.10 9.37
CA THR A 35 15.11 3.76 10.34
C THR A 35 15.56 3.88 11.80
N THR A 36 16.79 4.32 12.10
CA THR A 36 17.31 4.42 13.48
C THR A 36 16.55 5.46 14.33
N ALA A 37 15.90 6.44 13.70
CA ALA A 37 15.03 7.40 14.38
C ALA A 37 13.57 6.89 14.58
N ALA A 38 13.21 5.73 14.04
CA ALA A 38 11.89 5.15 14.20
C ALA A 38 11.73 4.44 15.56
N PRO A 39 10.53 4.44 16.17
CA PRO A 39 10.22 3.57 17.30
C PRO A 39 10.43 2.09 16.95
N ALA A 40 11.01 1.33 17.89
CA ALA A 40 11.22 -0.11 17.74
C ALA A 40 9.91 -0.87 17.99
N ILE A 41 9.11 -1.08 16.94
CA ILE A 41 7.79 -1.75 17.03
C ILE A 41 7.97 -3.27 16.96
N PRO A 42 7.54 -4.05 17.97
CA PRO A 42 7.59 -5.51 17.92
C PRO A 42 6.70 -6.08 16.80
N THR A 43 7.20 -7.07 16.06
CA THR A 43 6.46 -7.72 14.96
C THR A 43 5.13 -8.33 15.42
N ALA A 44 5.06 -8.82 16.67
CA ALA A 44 3.81 -9.32 17.27
C ALA A 44 2.73 -8.24 17.38
N ALA A 45 3.10 -6.98 17.70
CA ALA A 45 2.16 -5.87 17.75
C ALA A 45 1.71 -5.44 16.34
N LEU A 46 2.63 -5.44 15.37
CA LEU A 46 2.32 -5.18 13.95
C LEU A 46 1.36 -6.23 13.35
N GLN A 47 1.43 -7.48 13.80
CA GLN A 47 0.53 -8.56 13.38
C GLN A 47 -0.88 -8.47 14.01
N GLN A 48 -1.05 -7.74 15.11
CA GLN A 48 -2.36 -7.48 15.74
C GLN A 48 -3.13 -6.35 15.04
N LEU A 49 -2.46 -5.52 14.24
CA LEU A 49 -3.10 -4.44 13.49
C LEU A 49 -3.90 -4.98 12.30
N THR A 50 -5.09 -4.43 12.11
CA THR A 50 -5.92 -4.62 10.92
C THR A 50 -5.42 -3.71 9.80
N TRP A 51 -4.65 -4.28 8.88
CA TRP A 51 -4.08 -3.56 7.73
C TRP A 51 -5.12 -3.33 6.65
N THR A 52 -5.55 -2.08 6.48
CA THR A 52 -6.59 -1.70 5.50
C THR A 52 -6.02 -1.67 4.09
N PRO A 53 -6.51 -2.48 3.13
CA PRO A 53 -6.03 -2.45 1.75
C PRO A 53 -6.33 -1.11 1.08
N VAL A 54 -5.35 -0.53 0.37
CA VAL A 54 -5.50 0.76 -0.33
C VAL A 54 -5.74 0.55 -1.82
N ASP A 55 -6.84 1.11 -2.33
CA ASP A 55 -7.17 1.21 -3.75
C ASP A 55 -6.35 2.32 -4.41
N GLN A 56 -5.47 1.97 -5.36
CA GLN A 56 -4.60 2.91 -6.08
C GLN A 56 -5.39 3.87 -7.01
N SER A 57 -6.67 3.60 -7.28
CA SER A 57 -7.51 4.47 -8.13
C SER A 57 -8.11 5.67 -7.38
N LYS A 58 -8.07 5.67 -6.04
CA LYS A 58 -8.78 6.64 -5.19
C LYS A 58 -7.89 7.16 -4.05
N THR A 59 -8.34 8.22 -3.41
CA THR A 59 -7.76 8.68 -2.14
C THR A 59 -8.46 7.94 -0.99
N GLN A 60 -7.70 7.16 -0.22
CA GLN A 60 -8.19 6.52 1.00
C GLN A 60 -8.29 7.57 2.11
N SER A 61 -9.47 7.75 2.70
CA SER A 61 -9.72 8.68 3.81
C SER A 61 -9.87 7.92 5.12
N THR A 62 -9.37 8.44 6.23
CA THR A 62 -9.39 7.76 7.54
C THR A 62 -9.45 8.78 8.67
N GLN A 63 -10.55 8.78 9.43
CA GLN A 63 -10.66 9.56 10.66
C GLN A 63 -10.06 8.76 11.81
N LEU A 64 -9.04 9.29 12.46
CA LEU A 64 -8.29 8.55 13.49
C LEU A 64 -9.13 8.26 14.75
N ALA A 65 -10.04 9.15 15.16
CA ALA A 65 -10.92 8.96 16.30
C ALA A 65 -11.88 7.75 16.19
N THR A 66 -12.22 7.31 14.97
CA THR A 66 -13.21 6.25 14.75
C THR A 66 -12.68 5.03 14.01
N ALA A 67 -11.72 5.21 13.10
CA ALA A 67 -11.11 4.14 12.31
C ALA A 67 -9.63 3.87 12.68
N GLY A 68 -9.04 4.70 13.56
CA GLY A 68 -7.71 4.48 14.09
C GLY A 68 -7.67 3.35 15.13
N GLN A 69 -6.54 2.67 15.20
CA GLN A 69 -6.33 1.50 16.05
C GLN A 69 -5.37 1.85 17.19
N ARG A 70 -5.46 1.16 18.34
CA ARG A 70 -4.46 1.33 19.41
C ARG A 70 -3.23 0.48 19.13
N LEU A 71 -2.06 1.04 19.44
CA LEU A 71 -0.77 0.37 19.36
C LEU A 71 0.06 0.79 20.58
N ASP A 72 0.04 -0.05 21.62
CA ASP A 72 0.67 0.25 22.91
C ASP A 72 2.18 -0.02 22.85
N VAL A 73 2.93 0.88 22.20
CA VAL A 73 4.38 0.77 21.96
C VAL A 73 5.09 2.08 22.34
N ALA A 74 6.23 1.98 23.01
CA ALA A 74 7.00 3.15 23.44
C ALA A 74 7.41 4.03 22.25
N GLY A 75 7.16 5.34 22.36
CA GLY A 75 7.40 6.31 21.30
C GLY A 75 6.24 6.48 20.31
N ILE A 76 5.10 5.81 20.51
CA ILE A 76 3.87 5.98 19.74
C ILE A 76 2.76 6.44 20.67
N THR A 77 2.05 7.51 20.27
CA THR A 77 0.99 8.12 21.09
C THR A 77 -0.31 8.24 20.32
N GLY A 78 -1.40 7.76 20.93
CA GLY A 78 -2.74 7.84 20.36
C GLY A 78 -3.05 6.76 19.32
N PRO A 79 -4.14 6.92 18.54
CA PRO A 79 -4.51 5.98 17.49
C PRO A 79 -3.55 6.03 16.31
N VAL A 80 -3.33 4.86 15.69
CA VAL A 80 -2.53 4.67 14.47
C VAL A 80 -3.41 4.28 13.29
N ALA A 81 -3.01 4.65 12.08
CA ALA A 81 -3.59 4.15 10.84
C ALA A 81 -2.64 3.15 10.16
N ALA A 82 -3.17 1.99 9.79
CA ALA A 82 -2.40 0.87 9.25
C ALA A 82 -2.92 0.50 7.85
N TYR A 83 -2.11 0.71 6.83
CA TYR A 83 -2.48 0.53 5.42
C TYR A 83 -1.64 -0.56 4.74
N SER A 84 -2.29 -1.39 3.92
CA SER A 84 -1.63 -2.35 3.02
C SER A 84 -1.69 -1.82 1.59
N VAL A 85 -0.53 -1.50 1.02
CA VAL A 85 -0.39 -0.93 -0.33
C VAL A 85 0.11 -2.01 -1.29
N PRO A 86 -0.56 -2.27 -2.44
CA PRO A 86 -0.04 -3.19 -3.45
C PRO A 86 1.24 -2.63 -4.06
N ALA A 87 2.27 -3.47 -4.15
CA ALA A 87 3.65 -3.09 -4.49
C ALA A 87 4.23 -3.87 -5.68
N ASN A 88 3.37 -4.64 -6.37
CA ASN A 88 3.72 -5.46 -7.52
C ASN A 88 3.91 -4.69 -8.84
N ILE A 89 3.83 -3.34 -8.83
CA ILE A 89 3.77 -2.51 -10.04
C ILE A 89 4.75 -1.32 -9.93
N GLY A 90 6.04 -1.60 -10.08
CA GLY A 90 7.09 -0.58 -10.25
C GLY A 90 7.24 0.40 -9.08
N GLU A 91 7.75 1.59 -9.37
CA GLU A 91 7.87 2.68 -8.39
C GLU A 91 6.47 3.17 -7.95
N LEU A 92 6.32 3.38 -6.66
CA LEU A 92 5.13 3.89 -6.01
C LEU A 92 5.37 5.34 -5.56
N THR A 93 4.38 6.21 -5.75
CA THR A 93 4.33 7.53 -5.12
C THR A 93 3.16 7.59 -4.16
N LEU A 94 3.45 7.76 -2.87
CA LEU A 94 2.47 7.84 -1.80
C LEU A 94 2.40 9.31 -1.33
N THR A 95 1.27 9.97 -1.57
CA THR A 95 0.97 11.27 -0.96
C THR A 95 0.14 11.02 0.29
N LEU A 96 0.72 11.31 1.46
CA LEU A 96 -0.03 11.34 2.71
C LEU A 96 -0.33 12.80 3.07
N THR A 97 -1.58 13.04 3.43
CA THR A 97 -2.14 14.33 3.80
C THR A 97 -2.81 14.20 5.16
N SER A 98 -2.57 15.16 6.06
CA SER A 98 -3.27 15.30 7.34
C SER A 98 -3.94 16.67 7.38
N GLU A 99 -5.27 16.70 7.40
CA GLU A 99 -6.02 17.96 7.32
C GLU A 99 -6.11 18.66 8.69
N VAL A 100 -5.94 19.99 8.68
CA VAL A 100 -6.18 20.84 9.84
C VAL A 100 -7.68 20.90 10.10
N ASN A 101 -8.09 20.68 11.35
CA ASN A 101 -9.48 20.72 11.75
C ASN A 101 -9.97 22.15 12.02
N LYS A 102 -11.29 22.31 12.19
CA LYS A 102 -11.93 23.61 12.44
C LYS A 102 -11.51 24.29 13.75
N GLN A 103 -10.87 23.55 14.65
CA GLN A 103 -10.36 24.01 15.93
C GLN A 103 -8.86 24.37 15.86
N THR A 104 -8.32 24.61 14.65
CA THR A 104 -6.91 24.96 14.42
C THR A 104 -5.97 23.93 15.08
N SER A 105 -6.26 22.65 14.84
CA SER A 105 -5.44 21.53 15.31
C SER A 105 -5.25 20.51 14.19
N VAL A 106 -4.11 19.83 14.17
CA VAL A 106 -3.73 18.92 13.08
C VAL A 106 -3.02 17.69 13.63
N PHE A 107 -3.26 16.53 13.03
CA PHE A 107 -2.48 15.34 13.37
C PHE A 107 -1.10 15.43 12.72
N ALA A 108 -0.03 15.31 13.52
CA ALA A 108 1.36 15.40 13.08
C ALA A 108 1.89 13.99 12.72
N PRO A 109 1.98 13.62 11.43
CA PRO A 109 2.15 12.23 11.03
C PRO A 109 3.62 11.84 10.95
N ASN A 110 3.97 10.72 11.57
CA ASN A 110 5.16 9.94 11.30
C ASN A 110 4.76 8.70 10.51
N VAL A 111 5.56 8.32 9.52
CA VAL A 111 5.25 7.18 8.65
C VAL A 111 6.38 6.17 8.69
N LEU A 112 6.06 4.94 9.11
CA LEU A 112 6.94 3.79 9.00
C LEU A 112 6.46 2.91 7.84
N ILE A 113 7.33 2.75 6.84
CA ILE A 113 7.16 1.81 5.74
C ILE A 113 7.79 0.48 6.15
N LEU A 114 7.03 -0.60 6.03
CA LEU A 114 7.50 -1.96 6.25
C LEU A 114 7.38 -2.80 4.97
N ASP A 115 8.29 -3.76 4.83
CA ASP A 115 8.25 -4.74 3.76
C ASP A 115 7.13 -5.78 3.96
N GLN A 116 6.98 -6.70 3.01
CA GLN A 116 6.02 -7.80 3.08
C GLN A 116 6.21 -8.72 4.31
N ASN A 117 7.37 -8.69 4.97
CA ASN A 117 7.69 -9.46 6.17
C ASN A 117 7.47 -8.68 7.48
N MET A 118 6.89 -7.46 7.42
CA MET A 118 6.76 -6.52 8.54
C MET A 118 8.10 -5.99 9.09
N THR A 119 9.11 -5.88 8.23
CA THR A 119 10.44 -5.32 8.55
C THR A 119 10.51 -3.84 8.18
N PRO A 120 10.89 -2.94 9.10
CA PRO A 120 11.13 -1.52 8.80
C PRO A 120 12.06 -1.32 7.60
N SER A 121 11.57 -0.61 6.58
CA SER A 121 12.29 -0.36 5.30
C SER A 121 12.55 1.12 5.04
N ALA A 122 11.65 2.00 5.49
CA ALA A 122 11.86 3.44 5.49
C ALA A 122 11.06 4.12 6.61
N PHE A 123 11.53 5.26 7.10
CA PHE A 123 10.89 6.09 8.09
C PHE A 123 10.88 7.55 7.64
N PHE A 124 9.70 8.18 7.71
CA PHE A 124 9.49 9.59 7.42
C PHE A 124 8.99 10.26 8.71
N PRO A 125 9.83 11.08 9.39
CA PRO A 125 9.43 11.76 10.62
C PRO A 125 8.43 12.89 10.35
N SER A 126 7.76 13.41 11.38
CA SER A 126 6.79 14.52 11.22
C SER A 126 7.36 15.76 10.53
N SER A 127 8.67 16.01 10.60
CA SER A 127 9.33 17.13 9.91
C SER A 127 9.42 16.95 8.39
N TYR A 128 9.15 15.75 7.85
CA TYR A 128 9.03 15.52 6.41
C TYR A 128 7.70 16.06 5.83
N PHE A 129 6.69 16.25 6.69
CA PHE A 129 5.35 16.68 6.29
C PHE A 129 5.24 18.19 6.45
N THR A 130 5.14 18.88 5.32
CA THR A 130 5.17 20.35 5.28
C THR A 130 3.76 20.91 5.23
N TYR A 131 3.55 22.09 5.84
CA TYR A 131 2.30 22.81 5.71
C TYR A 131 2.05 23.24 4.26
N GLN A 132 0.83 23.01 3.79
CA GLN A 132 0.35 23.42 2.48
C GLN A 132 -0.86 24.33 2.64
N GLU A 133 -0.80 25.48 1.99
CA GLU A 133 -1.87 26.47 1.90
C GLU A 133 -3.18 25.83 1.35
N PRO A 134 -4.36 26.39 1.72
CA PRO A 134 -5.64 25.86 1.28
C PRO A 134 -5.85 26.20 -0.20
N GLY A 135 -6.34 25.23 -0.96
CA GLY A 135 -6.69 25.37 -2.37
C GLY A 135 -8.20 25.36 -2.60
N VAL A 136 -8.63 25.63 -3.83
CA VAL A 136 -10.06 25.67 -4.23
C VAL A 136 -10.86 24.42 -3.82
N MET A 137 -10.19 23.27 -3.70
CA MET A 137 -10.78 21.97 -3.33
C MET A 137 -10.00 21.26 -2.20
N SER A 138 -9.20 21.98 -1.40
CA SER A 138 -8.34 21.37 -0.38
C SER A 138 -8.16 22.29 0.83
N ALA A 139 -8.32 21.75 2.04
CA ALA A 139 -8.11 22.50 3.27
C ALA A 139 -6.61 22.74 3.54
N ASP A 140 -6.35 23.57 4.55
CA ASP A 140 -5.09 23.61 5.27
C ASP A 140 -4.67 22.21 5.72
N ARG A 141 -3.43 21.82 5.47
CA ARG A 141 -2.98 20.45 5.70
C ARG A 141 -1.46 20.33 5.84
N LEU A 142 -1.02 19.30 6.53
CA LEU A 142 0.35 18.78 6.41
C LEU A 142 0.38 17.76 5.28
N GLU A 143 1.35 17.87 4.36
CA GLU A 143 1.47 16.98 3.20
C GLU A 143 2.92 16.49 3.02
N GLY A 144 3.07 15.23 2.64
CA GLY A 144 4.36 14.61 2.32
C GLY A 144 4.21 13.62 1.18
N VAL A 145 5.11 13.73 0.19
CA VAL A 145 5.13 12.88 -1.01
C VAL A 145 6.31 11.93 -0.93
N MET A 146 6.04 10.67 -0.65
CA MET A 146 7.02 9.61 -0.46
C MET A 146 7.14 8.79 -1.75
N ARG A 147 8.32 8.78 -2.37
CA ARG A 147 8.61 7.93 -3.53
C ARG A 147 9.31 6.66 -3.05
N LEU A 148 8.72 5.51 -3.32
CA LEU A 148 9.16 4.21 -2.84
C LEU A 148 9.40 3.29 -4.03
N THR A 149 10.54 2.61 -4.04
CA THR A 149 10.85 1.55 -5.01
C THR A 149 10.76 0.21 -4.28
N PRO A 150 9.69 -0.58 -4.48
CA PRO A 150 9.59 -1.93 -3.90
C PRO A 150 10.73 -2.82 -4.39
N ALA A 151 11.17 -3.75 -3.56
CA ALA A 151 12.15 -4.76 -3.98
C ALA A 151 11.50 -5.76 -4.96
N LEU A 152 12.30 -6.30 -5.89
CA LEU A 152 11.83 -7.29 -6.86
C LEU A 152 11.19 -8.49 -6.16
N GLY A 153 9.96 -8.83 -6.55
CA GLY A 153 9.17 -9.92 -5.96
C GLY A 153 8.27 -9.52 -4.79
N GLN A 154 8.37 -8.30 -4.26
CA GLN A 154 7.40 -7.79 -3.28
C GLN A 154 6.03 -7.58 -3.93
N GLN A 155 4.98 -8.15 -3.35
CA GLN A 155 3.61 -7.96 -3.83
C GLN A 155 2.86 -6.87 -3.07
N LYS A 156 3.30 -6.57 -1.84
CA LYS A 156 2.69 -5.60 -0.93
C LYS A 156 3.75 -4.90 -0.09
N LEU A 157 3.40 -3.71 0.37
CA LEU A 157 4.10 -2.95 1.41
C LEU A 157 3.09 -2.57 2.49
N TYR A 158 3.57 -2.37 3.70
CA TYR A 158 2.75 -1.92 4.83
C TYR A 158 3.16 -0.50 5.23
N VAL A 159 2.19 0.37 5.45
CA VAL A 159 2.37 1.78 5.77
C VAL A 159 1.67 2.06 7.08
N LEU A 160 2.46 2.26 8.14
CA LEU A 160 1.96 2.62 9.46
C LEU A 160 2.12 4.12 9.66
N VAL A 161 1.01 4.79 9.96
CA VAL A 161 0.98 6.23 10.27
C VAL A 161 0.61 6.41 11.74
N PHE A 162 1.43 7.16 12.47
CA PHE A 162 1.27 7.40 13.91
C PHE A 162 1.81 8.79 14.29
N THR A 163 1.64 9.20 15.54
CA THR A 163 2.27 10.41 16.09
C THR A 163 3.02 10.08 17.38
N THR A 164 3.86 10.99 17.87
CA THR A 164 4.71 10.80 19.05
C THR A 164 4.51 11.94 20.05
N ASP A 165 4.79 11.70 21.33
CA ASP A 165 4.74 12.74 22.37
C ASP A 165 5.59 13.97 22.04
N LYS A 166 6.71 13.78 21.34
CA LYS A 166 7.59 14.88 20.90
C LYS A 166 6.88 15.75 19.87
N ASP A 167 6.23 15.15 18.88
CA ASP A 167 5.54 15.89 17.82
C ASP A 167 4.27 16.55 18.34
N LEU A 168 3.57 15.93 19.30
CA LEU A 168 2.41 16.52 19.99
C LEU A 168 2.75 17.77 20.80
N GLN A 169 4.00 17.95 21.22
CA GLN A 169 4.49 19.18 21.86
C GLN A 169 4.87 20.28 20.86
N GLN A 170 4.94 19.96 19.57
CA GLN A 170 5.21 20.93 18.51
C GLN A 170 3.92 21.57 17.98
N THR A 171 4.09 22.61 17.18
CA THR A 171 3.01 23.35 16.54
C THR A 171 3.41 23.73 15.12
N THR A 172 2.42 23.82 14.23
CA THR A 172 2.60 24.27 12.84
C THR A 172 2.02 25.67 12.69
N THR A 173 2.79 26.61 12.14
CA THR A 173 2.25 27.93 11.77
C THR A 173 1.54 27.80 10.42
N LEU A 174 0.27 28.19 10.37
CA LEU A 174 -0.55 28.19 9.15
C LEU A 174 -0.43 29.56 8.45
N LEU A 175 -0.96 29.71 7.24
CA LEU A 175 -1.11 31.04 6.63
C LEU A 175 -2.42 31.69 7.08
N ASP A 176 -2.38 32.94 7.55
CA ASP A 176 -3.61 33.66 7.87
C ASP A 176 -4.51 33.86 6.62
N PRO A 177 -5.82 33.59 6.70
CA PRO A 177 -6.75 33.75 5.57
C PRO A 177 -6.76 35.15 4.94
N ALA A 178 -6.57 36.22 5.71
CA ALA A 178 -6.51 37.59 5.18
C ALA A 178 -5.19 37.86 4.44
N LYS A 179 -4.08 37.25 4.85
CA LYS A 179 -2.83 37.27 4.06
C LYS A 179 -2.97 36.46 2.78
N ALA A 180 -3.56 35.27 2.85
CA ALA A 180 -3.84 34.44 1.68
C ALA A 180 -4.73 35.17 0.66
N TYR A 181 -5.79 35.83 1.14
CA TYR A 181 -6.66 36.65 0.31
C TYR A 181 -5.92 37.84 -0.33
N ALA A 182 -5.18 38.62 0.46
CA ALA A 182 -4.41 39.77 -0.06
C ALA A 182 -3.39 39.36 -1.13
N LYS A 183 -2.63 38.28 -0.87
CA LYS A 183 -1.72 37.62 -1.82
C LYS A 183 -2.44 37.19 -3.10
N GLY A 184 -3.65 36.65 -3.00
CA GLY A 184 -4.47 36.21 -4.13
C GLY A 184 -5.07 37.34 -4.99
N VAL A 185 -5.41 38.49 -4.40
CA VAL A 185 -5.97 39.65 -5.13
C VAL A 185 -4.91 40.69 -5.53
N GLY A 186 -3.63 40.47 -5.20
CA GLY A 186 -2.54 41.40 -5.51
C GLY A 186 -2.50 42.65 -4.62
N ASN A 187 -3.18 42.63 -3.47
CA ASN A 187 -3.15 43.71 -2.49
C ASN A 187 -1.92 43.59 -1.57
N ALA A 188 -1.58 44.67 -0.88
CA ALA A 188 -0.58 44.64 0.19
C ALA A 188 -0.98 43.61 1.26
N ILE A 189 -0.04 42.73 1.62
CA ILE A 189 -0.25 41.68 2.63
C ILE A 189 -0.36 42.35 4.01
N PRO A 190 -1.43 42.11 4.79
CA PRO A 190 -1.56 42.66 6.14
C PRO A 190 -0.49 42.15 7.10
N ASP A 191 0.04 43.05 7.92
CA ASP A 191 0.95 42.70 9.03
C ASP A 191 0.13 42.25 10.25
N ILE A 192 -0.26 40.98 10.23
CA ILE A 192 -1.02 40.30 11.28
C ILE A 192 -0.30 38.99 11.67
N PRO A 193 -0.34 38.54 12.93
CA PRO A 193 0.23 37.25 13.32
C PRO A 193 -0.50 36.10 12.64
N ASP A 194 0.25 35.09 12.20
CA ASP A 194 -0.30 33.87 11.60
C ASP A 194 -0.90 32.91 12.63
N PRO A 195 -2.02 32.21 12.33
CA PRO A 195 -2.62 31.25 13.24
C PRO A 195 -1.74 30.01 13.43
N ILE A 196 -1.65 29.54 14.68
CA ILE A 196 -0.78 28.42 15.07
C ILE A 196 -1.63 27.17 15.34
N ALA A 197 -1.44 26.14 14.52
CA ALA A 197 -2.06 24.83 14.70
C ALA A 197 -1.35 24.01 15.78
N ARG A 198 -2.13 23.51 16.74
CA ARG A 198 -1.65 22.54 17.74
C ARG A 198 -1.65 21.13 17.17
N HIS A 199 -0.63 20.35 17.52
CA HIS A 199 -0.57 18.95 17.12
C HIS A 199 -1.47 18.09 18.02
N THR A 200 -2.23 17.17 17.42
CA THR A 200 -3.21 16.32 18.13
C THR A 200 -3.10 14.86 17.75
N THR A 201 -3.56 13.97 18.63
CA THR A 201 -3.62 12.51 18.40
C THR A 201 -4.75 12.08 17.46
N ASP A 202 -5.69 12.97 17.16
CA ASP A 202 -6.77 12.75 16.18
C ASP A 202 -6.64 13.76 15.03
N GLY A 203 -7.15 13.36 13.86
CA GLY A 203 -7.16 14.11 12.61
C GLY A 203 -7.75 13.28 11.47
N LEU A 204 -7.99 13.94 10.35
CA LEU A 204 -8.41 13.29 9.11
C LEU A 204 -7.19 13.03 8.23
N LEU A 205 -6.80 11.76 8.10
CA LEU A 205 -5.76 11.32 7.19
C LEU A 205 -6.35 11.00 5.82
N LYS A 206 -5.62 11.40 4.77
CA LYS A 206 -5.89 11.07 3.37
C LYS A 206 -4.62 10.51 2.75
N LEU A 207 -4.65 9.24 2.34
CA LEU A 207 -3.55 8.56 1.66
C LEU A 207 -3.92 8.33 0.20
N LYS A 208 -3.10 8.84 -0.72
CA LYS A 208 -3.23 8.63 -2.16
C LYS A 208 -2.00 7.87 -2.66
N VAL A 209 -2.22 6.73 -3.28
CA VAL A 209 -1.16 5.92 -3.90
C VAL A 209 -1.25 6.07 -5.40
N LYS A 210 -0.12 6.33 -6.06
CA LYS A 210 0.04 6.22 -7.51
C LYS A 210 1.15 5.23 -7.82
N THR A 211 1.03 4.53 -8.93
CA THR A 211 2.08 3.66 -9.47
C THR A 211 2.53 4.20 -10.82
N SER A 212 3.84 4.33 -11.02
CA SER A 212 4.39 4.62 -12.33
C SER A 212 4.69 3.31 -13.04
N SER A 213 3.62 2.60 -13.43
CA SER A 213 3.73 1.53 -14.40
C SER A 213 4.02 2.13 -15.76
N SER A 214 5.20 1.86 -16.31
CA SER A 214 5.58 2.30 -17.66
C SER A 214 4.81 1.49 -18.72
N SER A 215 3.60 1.94 -19.02
CA SER A 215 2.88 1.73 -20.28
C SER A 215 2.81 0.29 -20.82
N SER A 216 1.72 -0.42 -20.51
CA SER A 216 1.32 -1.61 -21.27
C SER A 216 -0.16 -1.55 -21.66
N VAL A 217 -0.46 -0.90 -22.78
CA VAL A 217 -1.72 -1.13 -23.49
C VAL A 217 -1.56 -2.43 -24.28
N LEU A 218 -2.32 -3.47 -23.92
CA LEU A 218 -2.46 -4.65 -24.76
C LEU A 218 -3.31 -4.28 -25.99
N VAL A 219 -2.64 -3.80 -27.04
CA VAL A 219 -3.26 -3.59 -28.36
C VAL A 219 -3.40 -4.94 -29.04
N GLY A 220 -4.57 -5.54 -28.88
CA GLY A 220 -5.01 -6.75 -29.58
C GLY A 220 -6.53 -6.69 -29.81
N PRO A 221 -7.07 -7.44 -30.79
CA PRO A 221 -8.50 -7.42 -31.10
C PRO A 221 -9.31 -8.06 -29.97
N LEU A 222 -9.75 -7.25 -29.01
CA LEU A 222 -10.51 -7.66 -27.81
C LEU A 222 -12.02 -7.83 -28.05
N PHE A 223 -12.49 -7.55 -29.25
CA PHE A 223 -13.83 -7.88 -29.71
C PHE A 223 -13.73 -8.48 -31.11
N GLY A 224 -14.52 -9.52 -31.39
CA GLY A 224 -14.58 -10.15 -32.70
C GLY A 224 -15.13 -9.19 -33.74
N SER A 225 -14.27 -8.45 -34.42
CA SER A 225 -14.63 -7.67 -35.61
C SER A 225 -14.86 -8.64 -36.77
N SER A 226 -16.12 -9.03 -36.97
CA SER A 226 -16.61 -9.71 -38.17
C SER A 226 -16.60 -8.76 -39.37
N GLY A 227 -15.41 -8.34 -39.80
CA GLY A 227 -15.18 -7.72 -41.09
C GLY A 227 -15.00 -8.80 -42.15
N PRO A 228 -15.76 -8.80 -43.26
CA PRO A 228 -15.62 -9.81 -44.31
C PRO A 228 -14.28 -9.63 -45.05
N GLY A 229 -13.32 -10.51 -44.77
CA GLY A 229 -12.10 -10.63 -45.57
C GLY A 229 -12.44 -11.09 -46.99
N PRO A 230 -11.86 -10.48 -48.05
CA PRO A 230 -12.16 -10.85 -49.42
C PRO A 230 -11.71 -12.28 -49.71
N VAL A 231 -12.63 -13.09 -50.25
CA VAL A 231 -12.37 -14.49 -50.62
C VAL A 231 -11.39 -14.57 -51.79
N THR A 232 -10.26 -15.26 -51.58
CA THR A 232 -9.38 -15.69 -52.68
C THR A 232 -9.71 -17.14 -53.03
N VAL A 233 -10.27 -17.35 -54.22
CA VAL A 233 -10.57 -18.67 -54.77
C VAL A 233 -9.47 -19.03 -55.76
N GLY A 234 -8.67 -20.07 -55.50
CA GLY A 234 -7.63 -20.48 -56.46
C GLY A 234 -6.56 -21.44 -55.95
N ASN A 235 -6.87 -22.74 -56.04
CA ASN A 235 -6.04 -23.81 -56.65
C ASN A 235 -4.55 -24.04 -56.26
N THR A 236 -4.25 -25.35 -56.08
CA THR A 236 -3.00 -26.07 -56.47
C THR A 236 -1.97 -26.45 -55.38
N ALA A 237 -1.85 -27.77 -55.15
CA ALA A 237 -0.65 -28.54 -54.72
C ALA A 237 -0.03 -28.24 -53.33
N ALA A 238 0.73 -29.15 -52.68
CA ALA A 238 0.89 -30.62 -52.71
C ALA A 238 1.71 -31.03 -51.44
N PRO A 239 1.77 -32.31 -51.04
CA PRO A 239 2.26 -32.71 -49.70
C PRO A 239 3.76 -33.09 -49.66
N ALA A 240 4.38 -33.10 -48.47
CA ALA A 240 5.57 -33.93 -48.18
C ALA A 240 5.87 -34.13 -46.67
N VAL A 241 5.97 -35.42 -46.27
CA VAL A 241 6.81 -36.10 -45.24
C VAL A 241 7.66 -35.25 -44.26
N ALA A 242 7.61 -35.43 -42.92
CA ALA A 242 7.97 -36.58 -42.06
C ALA A 242 9.49 -36.79 -41.82
N TYR A 243 9.94 -36.71 -40.55
CA TYR A 243 11.09 -37.38 -39.88
C TYR A 243 10.92 -37.11 -38.37
N ALA A 244 10.62 -38.10 -37.50
CA ALA A 244 11.50 -39.11 -36.88
C ALA A 244 12.06 -38.69 -35.49
N ALA A 245 11.81 -39.53 -34.47
CA ALA A 245 12.41 -39.45 -33.13
C ALA A 245 13.69 -40.33 -33.06
N PRO A 246 14.56 -40.21 -32.03
CA PRO A 246 14.34 -41.03 -30.82
C PRO A 246 14.85 -40.50 -29.46
N ALA A 247 14.19 -40.99 -28.39
CA ALA A 247 14.66 -41.41 -27.06
C ALA A 247 15.79 -40.70 -26.23
N ALA A 248 15.37 -40.16 -25.07
CA ALA A 248 15.80 -40.50 -23.68
C ALA A 248 17.21 -40.19 -23.11
N ALA A 249 17.25 -39.42 -21.99
CA ALA A 249 18.21 -39.57 -20.87
C ALA A 249 17.76 -38.93 -19.51
N VAL A 250 17.18 -39.75 -18.62
CA VAL A 250 17.38 -39.90 -17.14
C VAL A 250 17.62 -38.71 -16.15
N ALA A 251 16.77 -38.68 -15.09
CA ALA A 251 16.97 -38.28 -13.67
C ALA A 251 16.96 -36.79 -13.13
N THR A 252 15.80 -36.49 -12.53
CA THR A 252 15.46 -35.83 -11.23
C THR A 252 16.50 -35.78 -10.08
N PRO A 253 16.30 -35.01 -8.96
CA PRO A 253 15.03 -34.47 -8.40
C PRO A 253 15.12 -32.97 -7.96
N ALA A 254 14.23 -32.33 -7.16
CA ALA A 254 12.97 -32.70 -6.47
C ALA A 254 12.04 -31.47 -6.27
N PRO A 255 10.70 -31.63 -6.28
CA PRO A 255 9.80 -30.78 -5.48
C PRO A 255 8.79 -31.57 -4.61
N GLN A 256 8.48 -31.04 -3.42
CA GLN A 256 7.38 -31.47 -2.54
C GLN A 256 6.74 -30.25 -1.87
N PRO A 257 5.50 -30.33 -1.33
CA PRO A 257 4.40 -31.25 -1.67
C PRO A 257 3.05 -30.51 -1.85
N VAL A 258 2.31 -30.80 -2.93
CA VAL A 258 0.86 -30.49 -2.97
C VAL A 258 0.06 -31.67 -2.43
N LYS A 259 -0.97 -31.34 -1.65
CA LYS A 259 -1.79 -32.31 -0.90
C LYS A 259 -2.47 -33.30 -1.84
N LYS A 260 -2.51 -34.55 -1.37
CA LYS A 260 -3.25 -35.66 -1.96
C LYS A 260 -4.76 -35.41 -1.80
N SER A 261 -5.43 -34.97 -2.86
CA SER A 261 -6.89 -35.08 -2.95
C SER A 261 -7.26 -36.56 -3.04
N GLU A 262 -8.18 -37.01 -2.20
CA GLU A 262 -8.70 -38.37 -2.26
C GLU A 262 -9.52 -38.56 -3.54
N PRO A 263 -9.51 -39.76 -4.17
CA PRO A 263 -10.33 -40.00 -5.35
C PRO A 263 -11.82 -39.83 -5.03
N MET A 264 -12.56 -39.17 -5.91
CA MET A 264 -14.02 -39.17 -5.86
C MET A 264 -14.55 -40.61 -5.85
N LEU A 265 -15.68 -40.85 -5.18
CA LEU A 265 -16.41 -42.10 -5.39
C LEU A 265 -16.79 -42.21 -6.87
N ASN A 266 -16.65 -43.41 -7.45
CA ASN A 266 -16.95 -43.68 -8.86
C ASN A 266 -18.38 -43.24 -9.25
N ASP A 267 -19.32 -43.35 -8.31
CA ASP A 267 -20.71 -42.91 -8.48
C ASP A 267 -20.81 -41.41 -8.79
N THR A 268 -20.00 -40.59 -8.11
CA THR A 268 -19.94 -39.14 -8.32
C THR A 268 -19.29 -38.80 -9.68
N GLU A 269 -18.25 -39.54 -10.09
CA GLU A 269 -17.65 -39.36 -11.42
C GLU A 269 -18.62 -39.72 -12.55
N SER A 270 -19.48 -40.74 -12.36
CA SER A 270 -20.53 -41.10 -13.33
C SER A 270 -21.56 -39.98 -13.50
N TYR A 271 -21.95 -39.31 -12.41
CA TYR A 271 -22.92 -38.21 -12.40
C TYR A 271 -22.43 -37.01 -13.23
N PHE A 272 -21.19 -36.57 -13.01
CA PHE A 272 -20.61 -35.47 -13.79
C PHE A 272 -20.44 -35.83 -15.27
N ASN A 273 -19.97 -37.04 -15.57
CA ASN A 273 -19.84 -37.51 -16.95
C ASN A 273 -21.19 -37.53 -17.69
N GLN A 274 -22.28 -37.94 -17.04
CA GLN A 274 -23.61 -37.90 -17.65
C GLN A 274 -24.12 -36.46 -17.82
N GLY A 275 -23.95 -35.60 -16.82
CA GLY A 275 -24.32 -34.19 -16.91
C GLY A 275 -23.61 -33.44 -18.04
N ILE A 276 -22.31 -33.72 -18.24
CA ILE A 276 -21.51 -33.19 -19.36
C ILE A 276 -22.08 -33.68 -20.71
N LYS A 277 -22.32 -34.98 -20.86
CA LYS A 277 -22.93 -35.55 -22.08
C LYS A 277 -24.28 -34.91 -22.40
N ASP A 278 -25.15 -34.79 -21.40
CA ASP A 278 -26.50 -34.23 -21.57
C ASP A 278 -26.49 -32.73 -21.91
N ALA A 279 -25.59 -31.96 -21.31
CA ALA A 279 -25.44 -30.53 -21.60
C ALA A 279 -24.91 -30.31 -23.02
N VAL A 280 -23.86 -31.04 -23.43
CA VAL A 280 -23.36 -31.02 -24.81
C VAL A 280 -24.44 -31.51 -25.79
N ALA A 281 -25.18 -32.57 -25.46
CA ALA A 281 -26.30 -33.08 -26.26
C ALA A 281 -27.40 -32.02 -26.48
N LYS A 282 -27.64 -31.15 -25.50
CA LYS A 282 -28.59 -30.02 -25.60
C LYS A 282 -28.00 -28.77 -26.26
N GLY A 283 -26.70 -28.74 -26.54
CA GLY A 283 -26.00 -27.57 -27.09
C GLY A 283 -25.65 -26.50 -26.05
N ASP A 284 -25.87 -26.81 -24.77
CA ASP A 284 -25.58 -25.94 -23.62
C ASP A 284 -24.10 -26.13 -23.21
N VAL A 285 -23.21 -25.57 -24.03
CA VAL A 285 -21.75 -25.69 -23.85
C VAL A 285 -21.29 -25.01 -22.56
N ASP A 286 -21.90 -23.89 -22.17
CA ASP A 286 -21.57 -23.16 -20.94
C ASP A 286 -21.86 -24.00 -19.68
N LYS A 287 -22.97 -24.75 -19.67
CA LYS A 287 -23.28 -25.68 -18.58
C LYS A 287 -22.37 -26.91 -18.60
N ALA A 288 -22.00 -27.40 -19.79
CA ALA A 288 -21.07 -28.52 -19.92
C ALA A 288 -19.67 -28.15 -19.38
N LEU A 289 -19.19 -26.93 -19.64
CA LEU A 289 -17.93 -26.41 -19.09
C LEU A 289 -17.99 -26.26 -17.57
N LYS A 290 -19.06 -25.69 -17.01
CA LYS A 290 -19.21 -25.59 -15.54
C LYS A 290 -19.22 -26.96 -14.83
N LEU A 291 -19.81 -27.98 -15.46
CA LEU A 291 -19.80 -29.35 -14.93
C LEU A 291 -18.42 -30.02 -15.08
N LEU A 292 -17.66 -29.67 -16.12
CA LEU A 292 -16.27 -30.10 -16.28
C LEU A 292 -15.37 -29.49 -15.21
N ASP A 293 -15.39 -28.17 -15.03
CA ASP A 293 -14.57 -27.44 -14.05
C ASP A 293 -14.84 -27.94 -12.61
N GLU A 294 -16.11 -28.19 -12.28
CA GLU A 294 -16.51 -28.73 -10.98
C GLU A 294 -16.01 -30.17 -10.78
N ALA A 295 -16.08 -31.01 -11.82
CA ALA A 295 -15.55 -32.37 -11.76
C ALA A 295 -14.02 -32.41 -11.66
N GLU A 296 -13.30 -31.55 -12.40
CA GLU A 296 -11.84 -31.43 -12.29
C GLU A 296 -11.42 -30.89 -10.91
N ARG A 297 -12.15 -29.92 -10.36
CA ARG A 297 -11.95 -29.39 -9.00
C ARG A 297 -12.12 -30.46 -7.91
N LEU A 298 -13.03 -31.41 -8.13
CA LEU A 298 -13.24 -32.56 -7.24
C LEU A 298 -12.27 -33.72 -7.51
N GLY A 299 -11.47 -33.66 -8.58
CA GLY A 299 -10.41 -34.64 -8.89
C GLY A 299 -10.79 -35.73 -9.89
N SER A 300 -11.87 -35.56 -10.66
CA SER A 300 -12.23 -36.47 -11.76
C SER A 300 -11.12 -36.53 -12.81
N LYS A 301 -10.86 -37.74 -13.31
CA LYS A 301 -9.87 -37.98 -14.37
C LYS A 301 -10.49 -38.19 -15.74
N SER A 302 -11.80 -38.47 -15.78
CA SER A 302 -12.53 -38.79 -17.01
C SER A 302 -13.39 -37.64 -17.58
N ALA A 303 -13.76 -36.65 -16.76
CA ALA A 303 -14.63 -35.54 -17.18
C ALA A 303 -14.14 -34.83 -18.46
N ARG A 304 -12.83 -34.53 -18.54
CA ARG A 304 -12.22 -33.83 -19.69
C ARG A 304 -12.29 -34.65 -20.98
N SER A 305 -12.00 -35.96 -20.89
CA SER A 305 -12.16 -36.87 -22.03
C SER A 305 -13.61 -37.01 -22.47
N THR A 306 -14.55 -37.04 -21.51
CA THR A 306 -15.98 -37.11 -21.79
C THR A 306 -16.44 -35.87 -22.56
N PHE A 307 -16.11 -34.66 -22.08
CA PHE A 307 -16.45 -33.40 -22.77
C PHE A 307 -15.93 -33.38 -24.21
N ILE A 308 -14.64 -33.68 -24.41
CA ILE A 308 -14.02 -33.71 -25.75
C ILE A 308 -14.73 -34.72 -26.66
N SER A 309 -15.06 -35.91 -26.16
CA SER A 309 -15.77 -36.93 -26.95
C SER A 309 -17.19 -36.50 -27.34
N SER A 310 -17.92 -35.86 -26.42
CA SER A 310 -19.29 -35.39 -26.66
C SER A 310 -19.35 -34.23 -27.65
N VAL A 311 -18.39 -33.30 -27.59
CA VAL A 311 -18.32 -32.18 -28.55
C VAL A 311 -17.89 -32.67 -29.93
N LYS A 312 -16.93 -33.61 -30.00
CA LYS A 312 -16.48 -34.18 -31.28
C LYS A 312 -17.55 -35.03 -31.98
N GLY A 313 -18.46 -35.67 -31.24
CA GLY A 313 -19.57 -36.45 -31.79
C GLY A 313 -20.76 -35.64 -32.32
N LYS A 314 -20.64 -34.30 -32.40
CA LYS A 314 -21.68 -33.37 -32.86
C LYS A 314 -21.36 -32.63 -34.16
N GLY A 315 -20.23 -32.93 -34.80
CA GLY A 315 -19.87 -32.45 -36.14
C GLY A 315 -20.23 -33.47 -37.22
#